data_AF-Q9SEW7-F1
#
_entry.id   AF-Q9SEW7-F1
#
_cell.length_a   1.000
_cell.length_b   1.000
_cell.length_c   1.000
_cell.angle_alpha   90.00
_cell.angle_beta   90.00
_cell.angle_gamma   90.00
#
_symmetry.space_group_name_H-M   'P 1'
#
loop_
_entity.id
_entity.type
_entity.pdbx_description
1 polymer ?
#
loop_
_entity_poly.entity_id
_entity_poly.type
_entity_poly.pdbx_seq_one_letter_code
_entity_poly.pdbx_strand_id
1 'polypeptide(L)'
;AHIITAVIGSGVLSLAWAIAQMGWVAGPAVLLAFSLITYFTSTLLADSYRSPDPVHGKRNYTYSEVVRSVLGGRKFQLCGLAQYINLVGVTIGYTITASISMVAVKRSNCYHKHGHEAKCYTSNNPFMIVFACIQIVLSQIPNFHKLSWLSILAAVMSFAYSAIGLGLSVAKVVGGGPAVRTSLTGVQVGVDVTGTEKVWRMFQAIGDIAFAYTYSNVLIEIQDTLKSSPPENQVMKRASLIGVLTTSMFYMLCGCLGYAAFG
;
A
#
# COMPACT_ATOMS: atom_id res chain seq x y z
N ALA A 1 -7.94 13.99 -1.45
CA ALA A 1 -7.83 12.88 -2.42
C ALA A 1 -6.44 12.26 -2.40
N HIS A 2 -5.37 13.01 -2.71
CA HIS A 2 -3.99 12.48 -2.81
C HIS A 2 -3.52 11.61 -1.63
N ILE A 3 -3.87 11.96 -0.40
CA ILE A 3 -3.52 11.14 0.78
C ILE A 3 -4.25 9.80 0.73
N ILE A 4 -5.58 9.81 0.66
CA ILE A 4 -6.40 8.59 0.61
C ILE A 4 -5.95 7.66 -0.53
N THR A 5 -5.56 8.22 -1.67
CA THR A 5 -5.10 7.46 -2.86
C THR A 5 -3.69 6.92 -2.71
N ALA A 6 -2.84 7.64 -1.99
CA ALA A 6 -1.49 7.18 -1.70
C ALA A 6 -1.48 6.13 -0.57
N VAL A 7 -2.47 6.19 0.33
CA VAL A 7 -2.56 5.28 1.49
C VAL A 7 -3.37 4.02 1.16
N ILE A 8 -4.52 4.13 0.47
CA ILE A 8 -5.34 2.97 0.07
C ILE A 8 -4.97 2.59 -1.37
N GLY A 9 -4.17 1.55 -1.51
CA GLY A 9 -3.65 1.10 -2.81
C GLY A 9 -3.67 -0.42 -2.97
N SER A 10 -2.85 -0.91 -3.89
CA SER A 10 -2.78 -2.34 -4.21
C SER A 10 -2.31 -3.21 -3.03
N GLY A 11 -1.72 -2.61 -1.99
CA GLY A 11 -1.29 -3.29 -0.78
C GLY A 11 -2.41 -4.09 -0.10
N VAL A 12 -3.68 -3.67 -0.19
CA VAL A 12 -4.79 -4.42 0.42
C VAL A 12 -4.96 -5.84 -0.16
N LEU A 13 -4.56 -6.04 -1.43
CA LEU A 13 -4.80 -7.30 -2.15
C LEU A 13 -3.97 -8.46 -1.59
N SER A 14 -2.82 -8.18 -0.95
CA SER A 14 -1.96 -9.18 -0.33
C SER A 14 -2.22 -9.34 1.18
N LEU A 15 -3.04 -8.48 1.80
CA LEU A 15 -3.21 -8.49 3.27
C LEU A 15 -3.85 -9.76 3.82
N ALA A 16 -4.82 -10.34 3.11
CA ALA A 16 -5.43 -11.61 3.51
C ALA A 16 -4.36 -12.72 3.58
N TRP A 17 -3.47 -12.76 2.58
CA TRP A 17 -2.35 -13.70 2.55
C TRP A 17 -1.33 -13.40 3.67
N ALA A 18 -1.00 -12.12 3.90
CA ALA A 18 -0.05 -11.71 4.94
C ALA A 18 -0.55 -12.08 6.34
N ILE A 19 -1.85 -11.88 6.63
CA ILE A 19 -2.46 -12.35 7.88
C ILE A 19 -2.48 -13.88 7.93
N ALA A 20 -2.74 -14.58 6.82
CA ALA A 20 -2.68 -16.04 6.81
C ALA A 20 -1.29 -16.60 7.19
N GLN A 21 -0.21 -15.91 6.84
CA GLN A 21 1.15 -16.33 7.23
C GLN A 21 1.41 -16.16 8.73
N MET A 22 0.86 -15.12 9.36
CA MET A 22 1.16 -14.74 10.75
C MET A 22 0.08 -15.14 11.77
N GLY A 23 -1.15 -15.36 11.31
CA GLY A 23 -2.32 -15.72 12.11
C GLY A 23 -3.06 -14.56 12.76
N TRP A 24 -4.05 -14.93 13.56
CA TRP A 24 -4.98 -14.00 14.24
C TRP A 24 -4.32 -13.05 15.24
N VAL A 25 -3.12 -13.37 15.75
CA VAL A 25 -2.43 -12.52 16.73
C VAL A 25 -1.43 -11.61 16.04
N ALA A 26 -0.39 -12.18 15.43
CA ALA A 26 0.71 -11.40 14.89
C ALA A 26 0.30 -10.56 13.67
N GLY A 27 -0.59 -11.05 12.81
CA GLY A 27 -1.05 -10.31 11.62
C GLY A 27 -1.70 -8.96 11.96
N PRO A 28 -2.80 -8.94 12.72
CA PRO A 28 -3.44 -7.71 13.19
C PRO A 28 -2.52 -6.81 14.01
N ALA A 29 -1.70 -7.39 14.89
CA ALA A 29 -0.77 -6.61 15.72
C ALA A 29 0.26 -5.86 14.86
N VAL A 30 0.84 -6.51 13.84
CA VAL A 30 1.79 -5.89 12.91
C VAL A 30 1.11 -4.81 12.07
N LEU A 31 -0.11 -5.04 11.58
CA LEU A 31 -0.90 -4.02 10.87
C LEU A 31 -1.11 -2.75 11.72
N LEU A 32 -1.48 -2.90 12.99
CA LEU A 32 -1.66 -1.78 13.91
C LEU A 32 -0.32 -1.08 14.21
N ALA A 33 0.76 -1.84 14.40
CA ALA A 33 2.08 -1.28 14.64
C ALA A 33 2.54 -0.41 13.45
N PHE A 34 2.43 -0.90 12.22
CA PHE A 34 2.76 -0.11 11.02
C PHE A 34 1.84 1.10 10.85
N SER A 35 0.54 0.97 11.15
CA SER A 35 -0.37 2.13 11.18
C SER A 35 0.11 3.23 12.13
N LEU A 36 0.51 2.88 13.35
CA LEU A 36 0.99 3.82 14.36
C LEU A 36 2.32 4.46 13.95
N ILE A 37 3.27 3.65 13.48
CA ILE A 37 4.57 4.12 12.98
C ILE A 37 4.36 5.11 11.83
N THR A 38 3.49 4.77 10.88
CA THR A 38 3.22 5.63 9.72
C THR A 38 2.54 6.92 10.13
N TYR A 39 1.58 6.90 11.05
CA TYR A 39 0.97 8.12 11.57
C TYR A 39 1.98 9.03 12.28
N PHE A 40 2.79 8.44 13.16
CA PHE A 40 3.82 9.16 13.91
C PHE A 40 4.85 9.81 12.98
N THR A 41 5.44 9.03 12.07
CA THR A 41 6.43 9.52 11.10
C THR A 41 5.85 10.57 10.17
N SER A 42 4.61 10.39 9.69
CA SER A 42 3.92 11.37 8.85
C SER A 42 3.66 12.69 9.57
N THR A 43 3.38 12.64 10.87
CA THR A 43 3.17 13.85 11.70
C THR A 43 4.47 14.65 11.86
N LEU A 44 5.59 13.96 12.13
CA LEU A 44 6.90 14.59 12.24
C LEU A 44 7.35 15.19 10.90
N LEU A 45 7.13 14.46 9.81
CA LEU A 45 7.49 14.92 8.48
C LEU A 45 6.64 16.13 8.06
N ALA A 46 5.36 16.16 8.43
CA ALA A 46 4.48 17.29 8.14
C ALA A 46 4.92 18.60 8.81
N ASP A 47 5.48 18.53 10.02
CA ASP A 47 6.07 19.70 10.69
C ASP A 47 7.38 20.15 10.06
N SER A 48 8.11 19.23 9.45
CA SER A 48 9.42 19.49 8.85
C SER A 48 9.32 20.16 7.46
N TYR A 49 8.11 20.25 6.88
CA TYR A 49 7.87 20.90 5.58
C TYR A 49 8.33 22.36 5.55
N ARG A 50 8.12 23.10 6.65
CA ARG A 50 8.68 24.45 6.85
C ARG A 50 9.78 24.43 7.90
N SER A 51 10.86 25.17 7.64
CA SER A 51 12.00 25.27 8.56
C SER A 51 12.54 26.72 8.56
N PRO A 52 12.98 27.28 9.71
CA PRO A 52 13.14 26.67 11.03
C PRO A 52 11.86 26.59 11.89
N ASP A 53 10.82 27.35 11.56
CA ASP A 53 9.52 27.28 12.23
C ASP A 53 8.50 26.48 11.40
N PRO A 54 7.69 25.57 11.98
CA PRO A 54 6.72 24.76 11.25
C PRO A 54 5.61 25.55 10.54
N VAL A 55 5.37 26.81 10.93
CA VAL A 55 4.31 27.65 10.36
C VAL A 55 4.89 28.81 9.55
N HIS A 56 5.91 29.50 10.05
CA HIS A 56 6.49 30.70 9.44
C HIS A 56 7.83 30.46 8.73
N GLY A 57 8.35 29.23 8.78
CA GLY A 57 9.59 28.86 8.12
C GLY A 57 9.51 28.86 6.59
N LYS A 58 10.68 28.77 5.96
CA LYS A 58 10.81 28.59 4.52
C LYS A 58 10.27 27.22 4.11
N ARG A 59 9.55 27.18 2.99
CA ARG A 59 9.04 25.94 2.38
C ARG A 59 10.17 25.10 1.79
N ASN A 60 10.09 23.80 2.01
CA ASN A 60 10.89 22.78 1.34
C ASN A 60 9.95 21.92 0.51
N TYR A 61 10.16 21.87 -0.81
CA TYR A 61 9.23 21.27 -1.75
C TYR A 61 9.41 19.75 -1.88
N THR A 62 10.56 19.23 -1.44
CA THR A 62 10.89 17.80 -1.53
C THR A 62 11.44 17.29 -0.21
N TYR A 63 11.29 15.99 0.05
CA TYR A 63 11.88 15.34 1.23
C TYR A 63 13.38 15.62 1.34
N SER A 64 14.09 15.56 0.21
CA SER A 64 15.52 15.85 0.15
C SER A 64 15.80 17.27 0.66
N GLU A 65 15.08 18.30 0.21
CA GLU A 65 15.24 19.67 0.71
C GLU A 65 14.98 19.79 2.21
N VAL A 66 13.96 19.11 2.73
CA VAL A 66 13.67 19.05 4.17
C VAL A 66 14.87 18.49 4.96
N VAL A 67 15.42 17.36 4.52
CA VAL A 67 16.60 16.77 5.17
C VAL A 67 17.80 17.73 5.09
N ARG A 68 17.96 18.42 3.94
CA ARG A 68 19.04 19.40 3.78
C ARG A 68 18.91 20.57 4.75
N SER A 69 17.69 21.09 4.95
CA SER A 69 17.46 22.25 5.82
C SER A 69 17.64 21.92 7.30
N VAL A 70 17.32 20.69 7.73
CA VAL A 70 17.37 20.28 9.14
C VAL A 70 18.71 19.64 9.53
N LEU A 71 19.20 18.69 8.72
CA LEU A 71 20.36 17.85 9.09
C LEU A 71 21.66 18.26 8.39
N GLY A 72 21.56 18.84 7.18
CA GLY A 72 22.71 19.26 6.38
C GLY A 72 23.71 18.15 6.03
N GLY A 73 24.80 18.55 5.36
CA GLY A 73 25.98 17.70 5.12
C GLY A 73 25.72 16.37 4.40
N ARG A 74 26.45 15.31 4.80
CA ARG A 74 26.37 13.95 4.22
C ARG A 74 25.06 13.22 4.54
N LYS A 75 24.32 13.66 5.57
CA LYS A 75 23.05 13.02 5.98
C LYS A 75 21.96 13.20 4.93
N PHE A 76 21.91 14.36 4.28
CA PHE A 76 21.07 14.63 3.11
C PHE A 76 21.25 13.58 2.01
N GLN A 77 22.50 13.24 1.67
CA GLN A 77 22.79 12.29 0.61
C GLN A 77 22.36 10.86 0.99
N LEU A 78 22.59 10.46 2.24
CA LEU A 78 22.20 9.13 2.72
C LEU A 78 20.67 8.96 2.80
N CYS A 79 19.96 9.94 3.35
CA CYS A 79 18.49 9.89 3.42
C CYS A 79 17.86 9.99 2.03
N GLY A 80 18.40 10.82 1.14
CA GLY A 80 17.97 10.89 -0.26
C GLY A 80 18.16 9.54 -0.97
N LEU A 81 19.33 8.92 -0.83
CA LEU A 81 19.58 7.58 -1.40
C LEU A 81 18.59 6.54 -0.87
N ALA A 82 18.33 6.53 0.44
CA ALA A 82 17.35 5.63 1.05
C ALA A 82 15.93 5.84 0.50
N GLN A 83 15.49 7.10 0.35
CA GLN A 83 14.19 7.44 -0.24
C GLN A 83 14.10 6.94 -1.68
N TYR A 84 15.11 7.18 -2.52
CA TYR A 84 15.13 6.72 -3.91
C TYR A 84 15.10 5.20 -4.03
N ILE A 85 15.86 4.48 -3.20
CA ILE A 85 15.81 3.01 -3.17
C ILE A 85 14.39 2.53 -2.83
N ASN A 86 13.74 3.17 -1.86
CA ASN A 86 12.37 2.82 -1.48
C ASN A 86 11.38 3.09 -2.63
N LEU A 87 11.46 4.26 -3.28
CA LEU A 87 10.62 4.62 -4.43
C LEU A 87 10.79 3.66 -5.61
N VAL A 88 12.02 3.21 -5.89
CA VAL A 88 12.31 2.18 -6.91
C VAL A 88 11.64 0.86 -6.53
N GLY A 89 11.81 0.42 -5.29
CA GLY A 89 11.17 -0.80 -4.78
C GLY A 89 9.63 -0.74 -4.90
N VAL A 90 9.04 0.40 -4.54
CA VAL A 90 7.60 0.63 -4.64
C VAL A 90 7.11 0.57 -6.09
N THR A 91 7.87 1.16 -7.02
CA THR A 91 7.54 1.15 -8.45
C THR A 91 7.59 -0.26 -9.03
N ILE A 92 8.59 -1.07 -8.64
CA ILE A 92 8.68 -2.49 -9.02
C ILE A 92 7.48 -3.25 -8.45
N GLY A 93 7.15 -3.05 -7.17
CA GLY A 93 6.00 -3.67 -6.52
C GLY A 93 4.70 -3.39 -7.27
N TYR A 94 4.38 -2.13 -7.55
CA TYR A 94 3.18 -1.77 -8.32
C TYR A 94 3.16 -2.37 -9.72
N THR A 95 4.30 -2.45 -10.40
CA THR A 95 4.39 -3.04 -11.74
C THR A 95 4.08 -4.54 -11.72
N ILE A 96 4.62 -5.25 -10.74
CA ILE A 96 4.34 -6.68 -10.53
C ILE A 96 2.87 -6.88 -10.17
N THR A 97 2.35 -6.12 -9.20
CA THR A 97 0.95 -6.26 -8.77
C THR A 97 -0.03 -5.97 -9.89
N ALA A 98 0.15 -4.88 -10.64
CA ALA A 98 -0.69 -4.55 -11.79
C ALA A 98 -0.71 -5.68 -12.83
N SER A 99 0.45 -6.27 -13.09
CA SER A 99 0.58 -7.36 -14.05
C SER A 99 -0.13 -8.64 -13.60
N ILE A 100 0.04 -9.02 -12.32
CA ILE A 100 -0.64 -10.18 -11.73
C ILE A 100 -2.17 -9.98 -11.78
N SER A 101 -2.65 -8.78 -11.43
CA SER A 101 -4.08 -8.46 -11.50
C SER A 101 -4.63 -8.59 -12.93
N MET A 102 -3.93 -8.07 -13.94
CA MET A 102 -4.35 -8.18 -15.34
C MET A 102 -4.34 -9.62 -15.85
N VAL A 103 -3.34 -10.41 -15.45
CA VAL A 103 -3.29 -11.86 -15.74
C VAL A 103 -4.46 -12.59 -15.11
N ALA A 104 -4.81 -12.27 -13.86
CA ALA A 104 -5.96 -12.86 -13.17
C ALA A 104 -7.28 -12.55 -13.92
N VAL A 105 -7.48 -11.32 -14.39
CA VAL A 105 -8.65 -10.94 -15.20
C VAL A 105 -8.70 -11.72 -16.51
N LYS A 106 -7.58 -11.79 -17.26
CA LYS A 106 -7.53 -12.53 -18.53
C LYS A 106 -7.78 -14.02 -18.33
N ARG A 107 -7.26 -14.59 -17.25
CA ARG A 107 -7.48 -15.99 -16.87
C ARG A 107 -8.95 -16.24 -16.51
N SER A 108 -9.58 -15.35 -15.75
CA SER A 108 -11.01 -15.40 -15.44
C SER A 108 -11.88 -15.40 -16.71
N ASN A 109 -11.61 -14.49 -17.64
CA ASN A 109 -12.33 -14.41 -18.92
C ASN A 109 -12.13 -15.69 -19.77
N CYS A 110 -10.93 -16.27 -19.73
CA CYS A 110 -10.64 -17.52 -20.42
C CYS A 110 -11.47 -18.69 -19.86
N TYR A 111 -11.55 -18.82 -18.53
CA TYR A 111 -12.37 -19.83 -17.86
C TYR A 111 -13.86 -19.64 -18.12
N HIS A 112 -14.34 -18.41 -18.18
CA HIS A 112 -15.74 -18.13 -18.51
C HIS A 112 -16.09 -18.57 -19.95
N LYS A 113 -15.15 -18.42 -20.89
CA LYS A 113 -15.38 -18.74 -22.31
C LYS A 113 -15.19 -20.23 -22.66
N HIS A 114 -14.19 -20.88 -22.07
CA HIS A 114 -13.79 -22.24 -22.46
C HIS A 114 -14.03 -23.29 -21.37
N GLY A 115 -14.60 -22.90 -20.23
CA GLY A 115 -14.81 -23.76 -19.07
C GLY A 115 -13.60 -23.82 -18.13
N HIS A 116 -13.84 -24.26 -16.90
CA HIS A 116 -12.82 -24.31 -15.84
C HIS A 116 -11.69 -25.32 -16.08
N GLU A 117 -11.88 -26.28 -16.99
CA GLU A 117 -10.86 -27.28 -17.34
C GLU A 117 -9.91 -26.82 -18.45
N ALA A 118 -10.15 -25.65 -19.05
CA ALA A 118 -9.29 -25.13 -20.11
C ALA A 118 -7.91 -24.72 -19.57
N LYS A 119 -6.84 -25.12 -20.27
CA LYS A 119 -5.46 -24.71 -19.95
C LYS A 119 -5.22 -23.24 -20.34
N CYS A 120 -5.67 -22.32 -19.50
CA CYS A 120 -5.47 -20.89 -19.67
C CYS A 120 -4.11 -20.44 -19.12
N TYR A 121 -3.05 -20.53 -19.93
CA TYR A 121 -1.75 -19.96 -19.60
C TYR A 121 -1.65 -18.51 -20.09
N THR A 122 -1.23 -17.60 -19.23
CA THR A 122 -1.03 -16.19 -19.58
C THR A 122 0.26 -15.70 -18.93
N SER A 123 1.17 -15.16 -19.73
CA SER A 123 2.43 -14.59 -19.25
C SER A 123 2.22 -13.20 -18.62
N ASN A 124 2.96 -12.91 -17.55
CA ASN A 124 2.98 -11.59 -16.90
C ASN A 124 3.74 -10.53 -17.73
N ASN A 125 4.76 -10.95 -18.48
CA ASN A 125 5.68 -10.07 -19.22
C ASN A 125 4.99 -9.01 -20.11
N PRO A 126 4.01 -9.36 -20.96
CA PRO A 126 3.34 -8.34 -21.79
C PRO A 126 2.63 -7.27 -20.95
N PHE A 127 2.03 -7.64 -19.82
CA PHE A 127 1.36 -6.68 -18.94
C PHE A 127 2.34 -5.78 -18.20
N MET A 128 3.50 -6.31 -17.79
CA MET A 128 4.58 -5.50 -17.20
C MET A 128 5.08 -4.45 -18.19
N ILE A 129 5.30 -4.83 -19.45
CA ILE A 129 5.76 -3.90 -20.51
C ILE A 129 4.71 -2.81 -20.76
N VAL A 130 3.42 -3.18 -20.88
CA VAL A 130 2.33 -2.22 -21.10
C VAL A 130 2.22 -1.23 -19.93
N PHE A 131 2.29 -1.72 -18.69
CA PHE A 131 2.24 -0.86 -17.51
C PHE A 131 3.44 0.09 -17.46
N ALA A 132 4.65 -0.39 -17.77
CA ALA A 132 5.84 0.43 -17.85
C ALA A 132 5.72 1.53 -18.93
N CYS A 133 5.19 1.22 -20.11
CA CYS A 133 4.93 2.22 -21.15
C CYS A 133 3.97 3.32 -20.67
N ILE A 134 2.89 2.93 -19.97
CA ILE A 134 1.94 3.89 -19.39
C ILE A 134 2.64 4.77 -18.34
N GLN A 135 3.48 4.19 -17.48
CA GLN A 135 4.25 4.95 -16.48
C GLN A 135 5.22 5.96 -17.13
N ILE A 136 5.88 5.61 -18.23
CA ILE A 136 6.77 6.52 -18.98
C ILE A 136 5.98 7.71 -19.53
N VAL A 137 4.78 7.49 -20.04
CA VAL A 137 3.92 8.57 -20.56
C VAL A 137 3.43 9.46 -19.41
N LEU A 138 2.97 8.85 -18.31
CA LEU A 138 2.48 9.60 -17.15
C LEU A 138 3.60 10.39 -16.44
N SER A 139 4.84 9.90 -16.46
CA SER A 139 5.99 10.60 -15.85
C SER A 139 6.38 11.88 -16.59
N GLN A 140 5.94 12.07 -17.84
CA GLN A 140 6.13 13.34 -18.56
C GLN A 140 5.23 14.47 -18.03
N ILE A 141 4.27 14.18 -17.14
CA ILE A 141 3.36 15.20 -16.58
C ILE A 141 4.08 15.89 -15.42
N PRO A 142 4.41 17.20 -15.53
CA PRO A 142 5.36 17.85 -14.64
C PRO A 142 4.79 18.25 -13.26
N ASN A 143 3.49 18.10 -13.01
CA ASN A 143 2.89 18.60 -11.77
C ASN A 143 1.76 17.69 -11.24
N PHE A 144 1.85 17.30 -9.96
CA PHE A 144 0.86 16.49 -9.26
C PHE A 144 -0.55 17.08 -9.28
N HIS A 145 -0.67 18.41 -9.32
CA HIS A 145 -1.97 19.07 -9.44
C HIS A 145 -2.71 18.65 -10.72
N LYS A 146 -1.99 18.44 -11.83
CA LYS A 146 -2.59 17.97 -13.11
C LYS A 146 -3.00 16.49 -13.06
N LEU A 147 -2.47 15.73 -12.10
CA LEU A 147 -2.81 14.33 -11.85
C LEU A 147 -3.92 14.13 -10.80
N SER A 148 -4.51 15.21 -10.29
CA SER A 148 -5.58 15.17 -9.29
C SER A 148 -6.75 14.26 -9.71
N TRP A 149 -7.16 14.32 -10.98
CA TRP A 149 -8.22 13.46 -11.50
C TRP A 149 -7.86 11.97 -11.42
N LEU A 150 -6.59 11.63 -11.71
CA LEU A 150 -6.09 10.25 -11.70
C LEU A 150 -6.05 9.73 -10.27
N SER A 151 -5.65 10.58 -9.32
CA SER A 151 -5.78 10.26 -7.90
C SER A 151 -7.24 9.99 -7.53
N ILE A 152 -8.20 10.84 -7.89
CA ILE A 152 -9.63 10.59 -7.59
C ILE A 152 -10.09 9.23 -8.15
N LEU A 153 -9.75 8.92 -9.41
CA LEU A 153 -10.06 7.62 -10.00
C LEU A 153 -9.43 6.46 -9.21
N ALA A 154 -8.16 6.58 -8.85
CA ALA A 154 -7.46 5.58 -8.05
C ALA A 154 -8.17 5.34 -6.71
N ALA A 155 -8.58 6.39 -6.01
CA ALA A 155 -9.33 6.26 -4.75
C ALA A 155 -10.64 5.49 -4.95
N VAL A 156 -11.42 5.85 -5.97
CA VAL A 156 -12.70 5.18 -6.27
C VAL A 156 -12.47 3.70 -6.55
N MET A 157 -11.48 3.37 -7.39
CA MET A 157 -11.11 1.98 -7.68
C MET A 157 -10.69 1.23 -6.41
N SER A 158 -9.93 1.89 -5.53
CA SER A 158 -9.45 1.32 -4.29
C SER A 158 -10.55 0.97 -3.30
N PHE A 159 -11.54 1.85 -3.14
CA PHE A 159 -12.74 1.52 -2.38
C PHE A 159 -13.56 0.42 -3.05
N ALA A 160 -13.70 0.46 -4.38
CA ALA A 160 -14.49 -0.52 -5.12
C ALA A 160 -13.94 -1.95 -4.97
N TYR A 161 -12.65 -2.19 -5.27
CA TYR A 161 -12.11 -3.54 -5.14
C TYR A 161 -12.04 -4.00 -3.67
N SER A 162 -11.81 -3.09 -2.72
CA SER A 162 -11.78 -3.44 -1.29
C SER A 162 -13.18 -3.84 -0.81
N ALA A 163 -14.22 -3.11 -1.22
CA ALA A 163 -15.61 -3.42 -0.90
C ALA A 163 -16.06 -4.74 -1.55
N ILE A 164 -15.67 -5.02 -2.80
CA ILE A 164 -15.92 -6.30 -3.46
C ILE A 164 -15.23 -7.44 -2.71
N GLY A 165 -13.94 -7.29 -2.39
CA GLY A 165 -13.18 -8.29 -1.62
C GLY A 165 -13.82 -8.57 -0.26
N LEU A 166 -14.18 -7.51 0.47
CA LEU A 166 -14.88 -7.59 1.74
C LEU A 166 -16.22 -8.32 1.62
N GLY A 167 -17.04 -7.96 0.63
CA GLY A 167 -18.34 -8.58 0.39
C GLY A 167 -18.22 -10.07 0.06
N LEU A 168 -17.24 -10.45 -0.76
CA LEU A 168 -16.97 -11.85 -1.09
C LEU A 168 -16.48 -12.64 0.14
N SER A 169 -15.62 -12.04 0.97
CA SER A 169 -15.18 -12.65 2.23
C SER A 169 -16.34 -12.87 3.19
N VAL A 170 -17.21 -11.88 3.39
CA VAL A 170 -18.40 -12.01 4.25
C VAL A 170 -19.35 -13.07 3.69
N ALA A 171 -19.64 -13.05 2.40
CA ALA A 171 -20.50 -14.04 1.75
C ALA A 171 -19.95 -15.47 1.92
N LYS A 172 -18.63 -15.65 1.84
CA LYS A 172 -17.99 -16.96 2.04
C LYS A 172 -18.06 -17.43 3.49
N VAL A 173 -17.86 -16.54 4.46
CA VAL A 173 -17.95 -16.85 5.90
C VAL A 173 -19.37 -17.21 6.30
N VAL A 174 -20.36 -16.45 5.83
CA VAL A 174 -21.79 -16.66 6.17
C VAL A 174 -22.39 -17.82 5.36
N GLY A 175 -21.96 -18.03 4.13
CA GLY A 175 -22.54 -18.98 3.18
C GLY A 175 -22.25 -20.47 3.45
N GLY A 176 -21.63 -20.82 4.60
CA GLY A 176 -21.53 -22.22 5.04
C GLY A 176 -20.67 -23.13 4.14
N GLY A 177 -19.71 -22.59 3.40
CA GLY A 177 -18.78 -23.39 2.60
C GLY A 177 -17.89 -24.31 3.47
N PRO A 178 -17.09 -25.22 2.85
CA PRO A 178 -16.20 -26.12 3.58
C PRO A 178 -15.35 -25.35 4.61
N ALA A 179 -15.28 -25.88 5.82
CA ALA A 179 -14.65 -25.22 6.96
C ALA A 179 -13.18 -24.89 6.66
N VAL A 180 -12.88 -23.60 6.65
CA VAL A 180 -11.52 -23.09 6.46
C VAL A 180 -10.80 -23.11 7.79
N ARG A 181 -9.64 -23.80 7.85
CA ARG A 181 -8.87 -23.97 9.08
C ARG A 181 -7.94 -22.77 9.29
N THR A 182 -8.46 -21.73 9.90
CA THR A 182 -7.62 -20.63 10.40
C THR A 182 -6.97 -20.98 11.75
N SER A 183 -5.81 -20.40 12.01
CA SER A 183 -5.03 -20.63 13.24
C SER A 183 -4.55 -19.33 13.89
N LEU A 184 -4.27 -19.39 15.20
CA LEU A 184 -3.71 -18.28 15.97
C LEU A 184 -2.33 -17.83 15.47
N THR A 185 -1.53 -18.74 14.92
CA THR A 185 -0.13 -18.51 14.50
C THR A 185 0.07 -18.62 12.98
N GLY A 186 -1.03 -18.61 12.23
CA GLY A 186 -1.06 -18.69 10.78
C GLY A 186 -0.73 -20.09 10.27
N VAL A 187 0.03 -20.15 9.18
CA VAL A 187 0.52 -21.39 8.58
C VAL A 187 1.22 -22.27 9.62
N GLN A 188 0.82 -23.54 9.71
CA GLN A 188 1.35 -24.52 10.66
C GLN A 188 2.54 -25.28 10.07
N VAL A 189 3.56 -25.52 10.91
CA VAL A 189 4.74 -26.31 10.53
C VAL A 189 4.35 -27.80 10.46
N GLY A 190 4.79 -28.49 9.41
CA GLY A 190 4.59 -29.94 9.26
C GLY A 190 3.36 -30.37 8.47
N VAL A 191 2.49 -29.44 8.03
CA VAL A 191 1.37 -29.76 7.13
C VAL A 191 1.83 -29.78 5.67
N ASP A 192 2.66 -28.81 5.25
CA ASP A 192 3.34 -28.74 3.94
C ASP A 192 4.51 -27.72 3.95
N VAL A 193 4.93 -27.28 5.15
CA VAL A 193 5.82 -26.12 5.34
C VAL A 193 6.81 -26.43 6.44
N THR A 194 8.09 -26.25 6.15
CA THR A 194 9.20 -26.37 7.11
C THR A 194 9.27 -25.16 8.05
N GLY A 195 9.95 -25.31 9.19
CA GLY A 195 10.16 -24.19 10.12
C GLY A 195 10.84 -22.97 9.46
N THR A 196 11.85 -23.22 8.62
CA THR A 196 12.58 -22.17 7.89
C THR A 196 11.68 -21.46 6.88
N GLU A 197 10.87 -22.20 6.13
CA GLU A 197 9.92 -21.61 5.17
C GLU A 197 8.86 -20.77 5.88
N LYS A 198 8.37 -21.21 7.06
CA LYS A 198 7.45 -20.41 7.87
C LYS A 198 8.09 -19.06 8.24
N VAL A 199 9.33 -19.07 8.72
CA VAL A 199 10.05 -17.82 9.06
C VAL A 199 10.18 -16.91 7.85
N TRP A 200 10.57 -17.44 6.70
CA TRP A 200 10.71 -16.66 5.47
C TRP A 200 9.37 -16.07 4.99
N ARG A 201 8.28 -16.84 5.08
CA ARG A 201 6.92 -16.35 4.76
C ARG A 201 6.44 -15.28 5.73
N MET A 202 6.79 -15.36 7.01
CA MET A 202 6.48 -14.29 7.97
C MET A 202 7.23 -13.00 7.64
N PHE A 203 8.52 -13.06 7.26
CA PHE A 203 9.25 -11.87 6.82
C PHE A 203 8.66 -11.24 5.55
N GLN A 204 8.23 -12.07 4.58
CA GLN A 204 7.52 -11.58 3.40
C GLN A 204 6.20 -10.91 3.78
N ALA A 205 5.40 -11.51 4.68
CA ALA A 205 4.15 -10.94 5.15
C ALA A 205 4.34 -9.60 5.88
N ILE A 206 5.41 -9.46 6.68
CA ILE A 206 5.80 -8.19 7.30
C ILE A 206 6.17 -7.16 6.23
N GLY A 207 6.94 -7.58 5.22
CA GLY A 207 7.31 -6.73 4.08
C GLY A 207 6.09 -6.24 3.29
N ASP A 208 5.12 -7.11 3.03
CA ASP A 208 3.86 -6.79 2.35
C ASP A 208 3.04 -5.76 3.14
N ILE A 209 2.95 -5.94 4.47
CA ILE A 209 2.27 -4.97 5.34
C ILE A 209 3.03 -3.64 5.35
N ALA A 210 4.35 -3.67 5.46
CA ALA A 210 5.17 -2.46 5.42
C ALA A 210 4.96 -1.70 4.11
N PHE A 211 4.97 -2.42 2.98
CA PHE A 211 4.70 -1.89 1.64
C PHE A 211 3.34 -1.19 1.56
N ALA A 212 2.29 -1.77 2.17
CA ALA A 212 0.95 -1.21 2.17
C ALA A 212 0.83 0.15 2.88
N TYR A 213 1.81 0.54 3.71
CA TYR A 213 1.85 1.82 4.44
C TYR A 213 2.93 2.80 3.94
N THR A 214 3.52 2.60 2.75
CA THR A 214 4.68 3.38 2.24
C THR A 214 4.41 4.80 1.73
N TYR A 215 3.21 5.37 1.94
CA TYR A 215 2.86 6.69 1.38
C TYR A 215 3.67 7.86 1.97
N SER A 216 4.26 7.68 3.16
CA SER A 216 5.04 8.72 3.84
C SER A 216 6.24 9.20 3.03
N ASN A 217 6.75 8.39 2.09
CA ASN A 217 7.86 8.73 1.21
C ASN A 217 7.58 9.88 0.24
N VAL A 218 6.31 10.16 -0.06
CA VAL A 218 5.87 11.24 -0.97
C VAL A 218 5.03 12.29 -0.23
N LEU A 219 5.06 12.26 1.10
CA LEU A 219 4.20 13.09 1.94
C LEU A 219 4.52 14.59 1.81
N ILE A 220 5.80 14.94 1.69
CA ILE A 220 6.24 16.34 1.54
C ILE A 220 5.74 16.90 0.20
N GLU A 221 5.88 16.12 -0.86
CA GLU A 221 5.44 16.48 -2.20
C GLU A 221 3.90 16.57 -2.27
N ILE A 222 3.17 15.73 -1.53
CA ILE A 222 1.71 15.85 -1.37
C ILE A 222 1.35 17.12 -0.58
N GLN A 223 2.05 17.40 0.52
CA GLN A 223 1.81 18.58 1.35
C GLN A 223 2.05 19.88 0.59
N ASP A 224 2.99 19.88 -0.36
CA ASP A 224 3.27 21.03 -1.22
C ASP A 224 2.08 21.44 -2.10
N THR A 225 1.15 20.52 -2.37
CA THR A 225 -0.08 20.83 -3.13
C THR A 225 -1.14 21.57 -2.30
N LEU A 226 -0.93 21.71 -0.99
CA LEU A 226 -1.88 22.39 -0.10
C LEU A 226 -1.77 23.92 -0.19
N LYS A 227 -2.91 24.58 0.05
CA LYS A 227 -2.94 26.04 0.16
C LYS A 227 -2.20 26.48 1.42
N SER A 228 -1.62 27.68 1.35
CA SER A 228 -0.84 28.29 2.44
C SER A 228 -1.62 28.63 3.70
N SER A 229 -2.95 28.70 3.60
CA SER A 229 -3.85 29.03 4.72
C SER A 229 -5.08 28.12 4.66
N PRO A 230 -5.45 27.43 5.76
CA PRO A 230 -4.74 27.34 7.06
C PRO A 230 -3.37 26.64 6.94
N PRO A 231 -2.51 26.64 7.99
CA PRO A 231 -1.15 26.10 7.92
C PRO A 231 -1.09 24.68 7.37
N GLU A 232 -0.18 24.43 6.43
CA GLU A 232 -0.13 23.17 5.69
C GLU A 232 0.09 21.97 6.62
N ASN A 233 0.92 22.13 7.65
CA ASN A 233 1.20 21.07 8.62
C ASN A 233 -0.06 20.65 9.40
N GLN A 234 -0.93 21.58 9.78
CA GLN A 234 -2.17 21.27 10.49
C GLN A 234 -3.16 20.51 9.59
N VAL A 235 -3.32 20.99 8.35
CA VAL A 235 -4.18 20.33 7.36
C VAL A 235 -3.64 18.94 7.04
N MET A 236 -2.33 18.83 6.82
CA MET A 236 -1.65 17.58 6.50
C MET A 236 -1.79 16.57 7.64
N LYS A 237 -1.53 16.96 8.90
CA LYS A 237 -1.70 16.06 10.07
C LYS A 237 -3.12 15.55 10.22
N ARG A 238 -4.13 16.43 10.10
CA ARG A 238 -5.53 16.04 10.18
C ARG A 238 -5.89 15.07 9.05
N ALA A 239 -5.41 15.35 7.84
CA ALA A 239 -5.65 14.49 6.69
C ALA A 239 -4.90 13.15 6.78
N SER A 240 -3.68 13.13 7.30
CA SER A 240 -2.92 11.90 7.59
C SER A 240 -3.58 11.07 8.69
N LEU A 241 -4.12 11.70 9.74
CA LEU A 241 -4.88 10.98 10.78
C LEU A 241 -6.09 10.27 10.18
N ILE A 242 -6.92 11.00 9.43
CA ILE A 242 -8.10 10.43 8.78
C ILE A 242 -7.69 9.35 7.77
N GLY A 243 -6.68 9.63 6.93
CA GLY A 243 -6.21 8.71 5.90
C GLY A 243 -5.66 7.41 6.48
N VAL A 244 -4.82 7.49 7.50
CA VAL A 244 -4.28 6.31 8.19
C VAL A 244 -5.40 5.55 8.90
N LEU A 245 -6.28 6.22 9.66
CA LEU A 245 -7.39 5.55 10.34
C LEU A 245 -8.32 4.81 9.37
N THR A 246 -8.73 5.47 8.28
CA THR A 246 -9.56 4.84 7.24
C THR A 246 -8.82 3.65 6.64
N THR A 247 -7.57 3.81 6.24
CA THR A 247 -6.81 2.72 5.62
C THR A 247 -6.64 1.54 6.56
N SER A 248 -6.25 1.78 7.82
CA SER A 248 -6.05 0.73 8.81
C SER A 248 -7.34 -0.04 9.09
N MET A 249 -8.48 0.65 9.11
CA MET A 249 -9.79 0.02 9.23
C MET A 249 -10.09 -0.89 8.03
N PHE A 250 -9.89 -0.39 6.79
CA PHE A 250 -10.07 -1.20 5.58
C PHE A 250 -9.09 -2.38 5.51
N TYR A 251 -7.84 -2.17 5.86
CA TYR A 251 -6.78 -3.19 5.87
C TYR A 251 -7.06 -4.27 6.90
N MET A 252 -7.51 -3.89 8.08
CA MET A 252 -7.92 -4.84 9.11
C MET A 252 -9.13 -5.65 8.65
N LEU A 253 -10.15 -5.00 8.09
CA LEU A 253 -11.33 -5.69 7.58
C LEU A 253 -11.00 -6.66 6.44
N CYS A 254 -10.31 -6.19 5.40
CA CYS A 254 -9.98 -7.01 4.24
C CYS A 254 -9.01 -8.14 4.60
N GLY A 255 -8.00 -7.85 5.44
CA GLY A 255 -7.06 -8.86 5.90
C GLY A 255 -7.72 -9.92 6.77
N CYS A 256 -8.43 -9.51 7.82
CA CYS A 256 -9.02 -10.45 8.80
C CYS A 256 -10.17 -11.25 8.22
N LEU A 257 -11.08 -10.60 7.48
CA LEU A 257 -12.21 -11.32 6.86
C LEU A 257 -11.74 -12.14 5.65
N GLY A 258 -10.73 -11.66 4.93
CA GLY A 258 -10.04 -12.46 3.91
C GLY A 258 -9.44 -13.72 4.50
N TYR A 259 -8.75 -13.61 5.63
CA TYR A 259 -8.20 -14.76 6.36
C TYR A 259 -9.30 -15.69 6.90
N ALA A 260 -10.37 -15.15 7.49
CA ALA A 260 -11.51 -15.96 7.92
C ALA A 260 -12.15 -16.75 6.77
N ALA A 261 -12.21 -16.15 5.59
CA ALA A 261 -12.88 -16.72 4.42
C ALA A 261 -12.02 -17.70 3.62
N PHE A 262 -10.70 -17.49 3.56
CA PHE A 262 -9.79 -18.16 2.60
C PHE A 262 -8.45 -18.61 3.21
N GLY A 263 -8.25 -18.43 4.51
CA GLY A 263 -6.99 -18.62 5.24
C GLY A 263 -6.49 -20.04 5.41
#